data_AF-A0A820GTY4-F1
#
_entry.id   AF-A0A820GTY4-F1
#
_cell.length_a   1.000
_cell.length_b   1.000
_cell.length_c   1.000
_cell.angle_alpha   90.00
_cell.angle_beta   90.00
_cell.angle_gamma   90.00
#
_symmetry.space_group_name_H-M   'P 1'
#
loop_
_entity.id
_entity.type
_entity.pdbx_description
1 polymer ?
#
loop_
_entity_poly.entity_id
_entity_poly.type
_entity_poly.pdbx_seq_one_letter_code
_entity_poly.pdbx_strand_id
1 'polypeptide(L)'
;ITHSTREQNSFLQVNHLRAYFLDQRQTTVDYTKINTIDEYWYWLENSFVSNIRAQQWYNGDNPQYLNGFLNDKSSRLIGWATMRQLRVESELCSDQRIISICEDSYSFFNEETQLFQPGWTNQTVEDEVYSSSVLEAFNYSTSDELDTYTYVGEFGTYSGGSYVYEFRGRLPDMKTNLSALHQLDWIDEKTRAIFIQLTLYNPSVQLLTAVTLLAEFLPTGGIYTTARFEPINFYTFTSILQLVCTIFYIFFIIYFMIIEIQLLFELRLKYFHQFWSIIQLGIIGCSLGSTGVYFWRFQEANRISELFEETNGYIYINLQLAVYVNDILTFLLGYCCFFSMIKFVQLFRFNRRVSLFTQTIKSCAKELMLFSIMFAIVFMAYVSLFYLLFISKISSCSSLLRTAQMLFEMTLMKFDASELIEADAFLG
;
A
#
# COMPACT_ATOMS: atom_id res chain seq x y z
N ILE A 1 15.23 -2.51 -19.61
CA ILE A 1 13.81 -2.69 -19.25
C ILE A 1 13.56 -2.25 -17.81
N THR A 2 14.20 -2.86 -16.79
CA THR A 2 13.98 -2.50 -15.38
C THR A 2 14.47 -1.10 -14.98
N HIS A 3 15.60 -0.63 -15.54
CA HIS A 3 16.12 0.72 -15.27
C HIS A 3 15.22 1.82 -15.88
N SER A 4 14.75 1.63 -17.12
CA SER A 4 13.89 2.62 -17.78
C SER A 4 12.51 2.75 -17.11
N THR A 5 12.07 1.76 -16.35
CA THR A 5 10.82 1.80 -15.59
C THR A 5 10.98 2.39 -14.18
N ARG A 6 12.20 2.75 -13.77
CA ARG A 6 12.50 3.27 -12.42
C ARG A 6 13.32 4.54 -12.53
N GLU A 7 12.64 5.68 -12.54
CA GLU A 7 13.27 7.00 -12.67
C GLU A 7 13.58 7.61 -11.30
N GLN A 8 14.68 8.35 -11.22
CA GLN A 8 15.08 9.07 -10.00
C GLN A 8 14.05 10.12 -9.58
N ASN A 9 13.35 10.74 -10.56
CA ASN A 9 12.31 11.73 -10.31
C ASN A 9 11.14 11.14 -9.51
N SER A 10 10.76 9.89 -9.77
CA SER A 10 9.71 9.20 -9.02
C SER A 10 10.06 9.07 -7.53
N PHE A 11 11.33 8.77 -7.22
CA PHE A 11 11.80 8.71 -5.84
C PHE A 11 11.77 10.08 -5.15
N LEU A 12 12.24 11.13 -5.83
CA LEU A 12 12.25 12.49 -5.29
C LEU A 12 10.82 13.01 -5.04
N GLN A 13 9.89 12.74 -5.95
CA GLN A 13 8.49 13.11 -5.81
C GLN A 13 7.82 12.40 -4.63
N VAL A 14 8.06 11.10 -4.46
CA VAL A 14 7.54 10.35 -3.30
C VAL A 14 8.09 10.91 -2.00
N ASN A 15 9.38 11.22 -1.93
CA ASN A 15 9.98 11.80 -0.71
C ASN A 15 9.41 13.19 -0.39
N HIS A 16 9.22 14.04 -1.41
CA HIS A 16 8.57 15.34 -1.25
C HIS A 16 7.15 15.20 -0.71
N LEU A 17 6.34 14.31 -1.30
CA LEU A 17 4.95 14.10 -0.86
C LEU A 17 4.87 13.48 0.55
N ARG A 18 5.78 12.56 0.89
CA ARG A 18 5.90 12.04 2.27
C ARG A 18 6.19 13.16 3.25
N ALA A 19 7.19 13.99 2.98
CA ALA A 19 7.50 15.12 3.85
C ALA A 19 6.32 16.12 3.94
N TYR A 20 5.65 16.37 2.81
CA TYR A 20 4.55 17.33 2.72
C TYR A 20 3.29 16.91 3.49
N PHE A 21 2.90 15.64 3.45
CA PHE A 21 1.71 15.13 4.13
C PHE A 21 1.99 14.59 5.55
N LEU A 22 3.19 14.09 5.82
CA LEU A 22 3.54 13.45 7.10
C LEU A 22 4.32 14.40 8.03
N ASP A 23 5.44 14.96 7.56
CA ASP A 23 6.37 15.77 8.37
C ASP A 23 6.09 17.27 8.20
N GLN A 24 4.91 17.70 8.63
CA GLN A 24 4.57 19.13 8.62
C GLN A 24 5.19 19.83 9.84
N ARG A 25 6.44 20.26 9.71
CA ARG A 25 7.16 21.06 10.73
C ARG A 25 6.45 22.36 11.16
N GLN A 26 5.39 22.77 10.46
CA GLN A 26 4.63 23.99 10.72
C GLN A 26 3.26 23.74 11.37
N THR A 27 2.76 22.51 11.41
CA THR A 27 1.50 22.18 12.11
C THR A 27 1.80 21.47 13.42
N THR A 28 0.90 21.59 14.39
CA THR A 28 1.06 21.02 15.73
C THR A 28 0.86 19.50 15.77
N VAL A 29 0.33 18.89 14.71
CA VAL A 29 -0.05 17.46 14.66
C VAL A 29 0.55 16.77 13.45
N ASP A 30 1.44 15.82 13.71
CA ASP A 30 2.07 14.92 12.74
C ASP A 30 1.13 13.75 12.45
N TYR A 31 0.86 13.48 11.16
CA TYR A 31 -0.06 12.41 10.76
C TYR A 31 0.34 11.06 11.36
N THR A 32 1.64 10.79 11.45
CA THR A 32 2.16 9.50 11.93
C THR A 32 2.00 9.26 13.42
N LYS A 33 1.58 10.28 14.18
CA LYS A 33 1.45 10.25 15.64
C LYS A 33 0.03 10.50 16.13
N ILE A 34 -0.95 10.45 15.23
CA ILE A 34 -2.35 10.61 15.59
C ILE A 34 -2.83 9.36 16.31
N ASN A 35 -3.29 9.53 17.55
CA ASN A 35 -3.75 8.43 18.39
C ASN A 35 -5.23 8.52 18.76
N THR A 36 -5.84 9.70 18.64
CA THR A 36 -7.23 9.97 19.07
C THR A 36 -8.09 10.55 17.96
N ILE A 37 -9.42 10.35 18.06
CA ILE A 37 -10.40 10.81 17.05
C ILE A 37 -10.36 12.34 16.94
N ASP A 38 -10.25 13.05 18.06
CA ASP A 38 -10.17 14.51 18.10
C ASP A 38 -8.91 15.04 17.39
N GLU A 39 -7.76 14.40 17.60
CA GLU A 39 -6.52 14.73 16.87
C GLU A 39 -6.67 14.48 15.37
N TYR A 40 -7.36 13.41 14.97
CA TYR A 40 -7.61 13.09 13.57
C TYR A 40 -8.49 14.15 12.90
N TRP A 41 -9.59 14.56 13.55
CA TRP A 41 -10.44 15.67 13.07
C TRP A 41 -9.67 17.00 13.00
N TYR A 42 -8.91 17.32 14.03
CA TYR A 42 -8.08 18.52 14.05
C TYR A 42 -7.07 18.53 12.89
N TRP A 43 -6.43 17.39 12.61
CA TRP A 43 -5.52 17.24 11.47
C TRP A 43 -6.25 17.39 10.13
N LEU A 44 -7.44 16.78 9.99
CA LEU A 44 -8.27 16.86 8.78
C LEU A 44 -8.64 18.31 8.44
N GLU A 45 -9.19 19.05 9.40
CA GLU A 45 -9.71 20.40 9.20
C GLU A 45 -8.61 21.45 9.01
N ASN A 46 -7.52 21.35 9.79
CA ASN A 46 -6.49 22.39 9.82
C ASN A 46 -5.33 22.10 8.87
N SER A 47 -4.87 20.85 8.81
CA SER A 47 -3.69 20.46 8.02
C SER A 47 -4.13 19.96 6.65
N PHE A 48 -4.88 18.86 6.58
CA PHE A 48 -5.18 18.18 5.33
C PHE A 48 -5.96 19.06 4.33
N VAL A 49 -7.09 19.66 4.74
CA VAL A 49 -7.90 20.50 3.85
C VAL A 49 -7.14 21.74 3.35
N SER A 50 -6.27 22.30 4.19
CA SER A 50 -5.43 23.43 3.78
C SER A 50 -4.37 23.02 2.77
N ASN A 51 -3.90 21.77 2.81
CA ASN A 51 -2.87 21.24 1.91
C ASN A 51 -3.39 20.86 0.52
N ILE A 52 -4.65 20.45 0.41
CA ILE A 52 -5.24 19.99 -0.88
C ILE A 52 -5.54 21.10 -1.88
N ARG A 53 -5.42 22.38 -1.46
CA ARG A 53 -5.62 23.55 -2.33
C ARG A 53 -4.52 24.58 -2.12
N ALA A 54 -4.09 25.22 -3.20
CA ALA A 54 -3.14 26.32 -3.18
C ALA A 54 -3.67 27.50 -2.36
N GLN A 55 -2.92 27.88 -1.32
CA GLN A 55 -3.23 29.04 -0.49
C GLN A 55 -2.76 30.35 -1.15
N GLN A 56 -3.21 31.47 -0.58
CA GLN A 56 -2.74 32.80 -0.96
C GLN A 56 -1.21 32.90 -0.89
N TRP A 57 -0.67 33.78 -1.73
CA TRP A 57 0.75 34.11 -1.71
C TRP A 57 1.10 34.89 -0.43
N TYR A 58 2.40 34.97 -0.13
CA TYR A 58 2.90 35.71 1.04
C TYR A 58 2.48 37.20 1.05
N ASN A 59 2.14 37.75 -0.11
CA ASN A 59 1.68 39.12 -0.31
C ASN A 59 0.15 39.26 -0.26
N GLY A 60 -0.60 38.19 0.05
CA GLY A 60 -2.05 38.18 0.12
C GLY A 60 -2.76 38.01 -1.23
N ASP A 61 -2.01 37.93 -2.33
CA ASP A 61 -2.60 37.74 -3.65
C ASP A 61 -3.12 36.31 -3.82
N ASN A 62 -4.25 36.19 -4.53
CA ASN A 62 -4.79 34.89 -4.90
C ASN A 62 -3.88 34.21 -5.94
N PRO A 63 -3.65 32.89 -5.82
CA PRO A 63 -2.79 32.16 -6.74
C PRO A 63 -3.49 31.92 -8.09
N GLN A 64 -3.47 32.93 -8.95
CA GLN A 64 -4.04 32.86 -10.29
C GLN A 64 -3.41 31.70 -11.08
N TYR A 65 -4.22 30.96 -11.84
CA TYR A 65 -3.85 29.79 -12.65
C TYR A 65 -3.40 28.54 -11.87
N LEU A 66 -3.39 28.57 -10.53
CA LEU A 66 -3.09 27.40 -9.69
C LEU A 66 -4.36 26.75 -9.12
N ASN A 67 -5.49 26.95 -9.80
CA ASN A 67 -6.74 26.27 -9.45
C ASN A 67 -6.55 24.75 -9.57
N GLY A 68 -6.80 24.04 -8.46
CA GLY A 68 -6.61 22.59 -8.40
C GLY A 68 -5.18 22.14 -8.05
N PHE A 69 -4.22 23.05 -7.85
CA PHE A 69 -2.93 22.69 -7.29
C PHE A 69 -3.00 22.55 -5.77
N LEU A 70 -2.13 21.70 -5.22
CA LEU A 70 -1.87 21.63 -3.78
C LEU A 70 -1.20 22.93 -3.30
N ASN A 71 -1.10 23.09 -1.98
CA ASN A 71 -0.35 24.21 -1.39
C ASN A 71 1.17 24.13 -1.62
N ASP A 72 1.69 23.02 -2.13
CA ASP A 72 3.06 22.93 -2.66
C ASP A 72 3.27 23.70 -3.97
N LYS A 73 2.16 24.13 -4.63
CA LYS A 73 2.12 24.88 -5.89
C LYS A 73 2.80 24.16 -7.07
N SER A 74 3.05 22.86 -6.94
CA SER A 74 3.77 22.06 -7.94
C SER A 74 2.93 20.88 -8.41
N SER A 75 2.20 20.24 -7.50
CA SER A 75 1.37 19.08 -7.79
C SER A 75 -0.08 19.51 -8.00
N ARG A 76 -0.68 19.10 -9.11
CA ARG A 76 -2.10 19.31 -9.43
C ARG A 76 -2.93 18.11 -8.96
N LEU A 77 -3.99 18.36 -8.21
CA LEU A 77 -5.02 17.37 -7.88
C LEU A 77 -5.88 17.11 -9.13
N ILE A 78 -6.01 15.84 -9.52
CA ILE A 78 -6.95 15.40 -10.56
C ILE A 78 -8.29 15.11 -9.91
N GLY A 79 -9.34 15.79 -10.38
CA GLY A 79 -10.67 15.74 -9.76
C GLY A 79 -10.68 16.30 -8.34
N TRP A 80 -11.02 15.45 -7.37
CA TRP A 80 -11.08 15.74 -5.95
C TRP A 80 -10.43 14.62 -5.13
N ALA A 81 -10.19 14.89 -3.84
CA ALA A 81 -9.85 13.83 -2.90
C ALA A 81 -11.16 13.16 -2.42
N THR A 82 -11.10 11.88 -2.09
CA THR A 82 -12.21 11.14 -1.48
C THR A 82 -11.80 10.66 -0.09
N MET A 83 -12.71 10.76 0.87
CA MET A 83 -12.59 10.20 2.21
C MET A 83 -13.63 9.08 2.33
N ARG A 84 -13.16 7.84 2.31
CA ARG A 84 -14.02 6.67 2.50
C ARG A 84 -13.88 6.09 3.89
N GLN A 85 -14.96 5.56 4.42
CA GLN A 85 -15.04 4.99 5.75
C GLN A 85 -15.64 3.60 5.71
N LEU A 86 -14.99 2.68 6.42
CA LEU A 86 -15.55 1.36 6.75
C LEU A 86 -15.94 1.33 8.23
N ARG A 87 -17.11 0.75 8.46
CA ARG A 87 -17.77 0.67 9.76
C ARG A 87 -18.22 -0.77 9.99
N VAL A 88 -18.37 -1.13 11.26
CA VAL A 88 -18.93 -2.43 11.64
C VAL A 88 -20.34 -2.30 12.19
N GLU A 89 -21.12 -3.36 12.05
CA GLU A 89 -22.41 -3.49 12.71
C GLU A 89 -22.20 -3.69 14.22
N SER A 90 -23.05 -3.06 15.04
CA SER A 90 -22.99 -3.22 16.49
C SER A 90 -23.51 -4.58 16.92
N GLU A 91 -22.74 -5.28 17.74
CA GLU A 91 -23.16 -6.55 18.34
C GLU A 91 -23.39 -6.41 19.85
N LEU A 92 -24.25 -7.30 20.39
CA LEU A 92 -24.46 -7.38 21.83
C LEU A 92 -23.26 -8.05 22.49
N CYS A 93 -22.68 -7.38 23.50
CA CYS A 93 -21.57 -7.96 24.26
C CYS A 93 -21.97 -9.30 24.91
N SER A 94 -20.99 -10.20 25.05
CA SER A 94 -21.17 -11.48 25.76
C SER A 94 -21.59 -11.31 27.23
N ASP A 95 -21.12 -10.26 27.92
CA ASP A 95 -21.57 -9.91 29.28
C ASP A 95 -22.25 -8.54 29.31
N GLN A 96 -23.55 -8.56 29.06
CA GLN A 96 -24.42 -7.37 29.02
C GLN A 96 -24.57 -6.64 30.36
N ARG A 97 -24.05 -7.20 31.46
CA ARG A 97 -24.18 -6.61 32.80
C ARG A 97 -23.26 -5.40 33.01
N ILE A 98 -22.18 -5.31 32.24
CA ILE A 98 -21.18 -4.24 32.34
C ILE A 98 -21.33 -3.29 31.16
N ILE A 99 -21.39 -3.83 29.93
CA ILE A 99 -21.53 -3.07 28.69
C ILE A 99 -22.54 -3.80 27.82
N SER A 100 -23.50 -3.07 27.24
CA SER A 100 -24.55 -3.66 26.41
C SER A 100 -24.12 -3.91 24.96
N ILE A 101 -23.24 -3.05 24.41
CA ILE A 101 -22.87 -3.04 22.99
C ILE A 101 -21.34 -3.14 22.88
N CYS A 102 -20.88 -4.09 22.07
CA CYS A 102 -19.47 -4.31 21.79
C CYS A 102 -19.24 -4.07 20.30
N GLU A 103 -18.19 -3.30 20.00
CA GLU A 103 -17.78 -3.04 18.64
C GLU A 103 -16.56 -3.91 18.35
N ASP A 104 -16.75 -4.96 17.55
CA ASP A 104 -15.71 -5.95 17.27
C ASP A 104 -14.69 -5.46 16.22
N SER A 105 -13.60 -6.21 16.03
CA SER A 105 -12.66 -5.96 14.93
C SER A 105 -13.34 -6.12 13.56
N TYR A 106 -12.85 -5.41 12.56
CA TYR A 106 -13.39 -5.50 11.20
C TYR A 106 -13.24 -6.91 10.62
N SER A 107 -14.31 -7.40 10.01
CA SER A 107 -14.35 -8.57 9.15
C SER A 107 -15.32 -8.30 7.99
N PHE A 108 -15.21 -9.08 6.92
CA PHE A 108 -16.15 -8.98 5.80
C PHE A 108 -17.60 -9.37 6.18
N PHE A 109 -17.82 -10.01 7.32
CA PHE A 109 -19.14 -10.51 7.73
C PHE A 109 -19.91 -9.54 8.64
N ASN A 110 -19.21 -8.64 9.33
CA ASN A 110 -19.80 -7.65 10.24
C ASN A 110 -19.67 -6.22 9.68
N GLU A 111 -19.51 -6.07 8.37
CA GLU A 111 -19.43 -4.78 7.70
C GLU A 111 -20.81 -4.12 7.62
N GLU A 112 -20.90 -2.87 8.04
CA GLU A 112 -22.14 -2.10 8.04
C GLU A 112 -22.42 -1.54 6.63
N THR A 113 -23.54 -1.97 6.04
CA THR A 113 -23.91 -1.66 4.64
C THR A 113 -25.26 -0.93 4.50
N GLN A 114 -25.91 -0.59 5.61
CA GLN A 114 -27.22 0.06 5.59
C GLN A 114 -27.15 1.51 5.10
N LEU A 115 -28.28 2.03 4.61
CA LEU A 115 -28.39 3.43 4.23
C LEU A 115 -28.81 4.25 5.45
N PHE A 116 -28.02 5.26 5.79
CA PHE A 116 -28.28 6.14 6.93
C PHE A 116 -28.59 7.57 6.48
N GLN A 117 -29.34 8.27 7.31
CA GLN A 117 -29.47 9.72 7.27
C GLN A 117 -28.33 10.36 8.08
N PRO A 118 -28.08 11.68 7.91
CA PRO A 118 -27.07 12.40 8.70
C PRO A 118 -27.14 12.08 10.19
N GLY A 119 -25.97 11.80 10.79
CA GLY A 119 -25.85 11.41 12.20
C GLY A 119 -26.08 9.92 12.47
N TRP A 120 -25.92 9.04 11.47
CA TRP A 120 -26.12 7.59 11.60
C TRP A 120 -27.52 7.22 12.10
N THR A 121 -28.54 7.95 11.63
CA THR A 121 -29.93 7.72 12.03
C THR A 121 -30.77 7.17 10.88
N ASN A 122 -31.81 6.40 11.21
CA ASN A 122 -32.78 5.89 10.22
C ASN A 122 -33.98 6.84 10.07
N GLN A 123 -34.01 7.95 10.79
CA GLN A 123 -35.11 8.90 10.80
C GLN A 123 -34.83 10.02 9.80
N THR A 124 -35.84 10.42 9.05
CA THR A 124 -35.75 11.59 8.18
C THR A 124 -35.58 12.83 9.04
N VAL A 125 -34.42 13.49 8.93
CA VAL A 125 -34.17 14.78 9.56
C VAL A 125 -34.98 15.81 8.78
N GLU A 126 -36.18 16.13 9.25
CA GLU A 126 -36.92 17.31 8.80
C GLU A 126 -36.22 18.55 9.39
N ASP A 127 -35.86 19.51 8.53
CA ASP A 127 -35.43 20.89 8.85
C ASP A 127 -33.93 21.28 8.79
N GLU A 128 -32.99 20.40 8.43
CA GLU A 128 -31.59 20.80 8.23
C GLU A 128 -31.11 20.64 6.77
N VAL A 129 -30.83 21.77 6.11
CA VAL A 129 -30.34 21.81 4.72
C VAL A 129 -28.83 21.56 4.71
N TYR A 130 -28.44 20.29 4.78
CA TYR A 130 -27.05 19.87 4.55
C TYR A 130 -26.68 19.95 3.06
N SER A 131 -25.39 20.10 2.78
CA SER A 131 -24.89 20.05 1.41
C SER A 131 -25.04 18.64 0.83
N SER A 132 -25.21 18.52 -0.50
CA SER A 132 -25.39 17.21 -1.14
C SER A 132 -24.26 16.23 -0.84
N SER A 133 -23.02 16.72 -0.74
CA SER A 133 -21.85 15.89 -0.39
C SER A 133 -21.88 15.36 1.04
N VAL A 134 -22.50 16.09 1.98
CA VAL A 134 -22.68 15.61 3.35
C VAL A 134 -23.79 14.56 3.41
N LEU A 135 -24.88 14.76 2.66
CA LEU A 135 -25.96 13.76 2.56
C LEU A 135 -25.47 12.45 1.93
N GLU A 136 -24.70 12.54 0.83
CA GLU A 136 -24.12 11.38 0.16
C GLU A 136 -23.10 10.63 1.03
N ALA A 137 -22.47 11.30 2.01
CA ALA A 137 -21.49 10.68 2.91
C ALA A 137 -22.09 9.66 3.89
N PHE A 138 -23.41 9.61 4.07
CA PHE A 138 -24.09 8.60 4.89
C PHE A 138 -24.74 7.49 4.03
N ASN A 139 -24.59 7.55 2.70
CA ASN A 139 -25.03 6.50 1.80
C ASN A 139 -23.90 5.51 1.54
N TYR A 140 -24.17 4.22 1.79
CA TYR A 140 -23.25 3.15 1.46
C TYR A 140 -23.15 2.98 -0.06
N SER A 141 -21.92 2.97 -0.58
CA SER A 141 -21.62 2.72 -1.99
C SER A 141 -20.82 1.42 -2.14
N THR A 142 -21.15 0.66 -3.18
CA THR A 142 -20.53 -0.65 -3.41
C THR A 142 -19.13 -0.54 -4.03
N SER A 143 -18.33 -1.60 -3.91
CA SER A 143 -16.96 -1.66 -4.46
C SER A 143 -16.90 -1.36 -5.96
N ASP A 144 -17.89 -1.85 -6.72
CA ASP A 144 -17.97 -1.70 -8.18
C ASP A 144 -18.33 -0.27 -8.59
N GLU A 145 -19.21 0.41 -7.84
CA GLU A 145 -19.58 1.80 -8.09
C GLU A 145 -18.41 2.76 -7.82
N LEU A 146 -17.60 2.45 -6.80
CA LEU A 146 -16.44 3.26 -6.41
C LEU A 146 -15.15 2.93 -7.20
N ASP A 147 -15.16 1.88 -8.03
CA ASP A 147 -13.97 1.30 -8.67
C ASP A 147 -12.83 1.09 -7.65
N THR A 148 -13.18 0.59 -6.46
CA THR A 148 -12.26 0.35 -5.34
C THR A 148 -12.04 -1.14 -5.16
N TYR A 149 -10.90 -1.49 -4.56
CA TYR A 149 -10.49 -2.88 -4.37
C TYR A 149 -10.12 -3.12 -2.91
N THR A 150 -10.08 -4.39 -2.52
CA THR A 150 -9.63 -4.82 -1.20
C THR A 150 -8.26 -4.23 -0.88
N TYR A 151 -8.10 -3.74 0.35
CA TYR A 151 -6.86 -3.14 0.83
C TYR A 151 -6.40 -3.88 2.09
N VAL A 152 -5.14 -4.32 2.10
CA VAL A 152 -4.51 -4.97 3.25
C VAL A 152 -3.81 -3.90 4.07
N GLY A 153 -4.36 -3.58 5.25
CA GLY A 153 -3.77 -2.70 6.25
C GLY A 153 -2.83 -3.45 7.21
N GLU A 154 -2.48 -2.81 8.32
CA GLU A 154 -1.64 -3.43 9.35
C GLU A 154 -2.46 -4.37 10.25
N PHE A 155 -3.67 -3.96 10.61
CA PHE A 155 -4.52 -4.68 11.57
C PHE A 155 -5.71 -5.40 10.93
N GLY A 156 -6.06 -5.05 9.70
CA GLY A 156 -7.21 -5.62 9.01
C GLY A 156 -7.04 -5.68 7.49
N THR A 157 -7.88 -6.49 6.85
CA THR A 157 -8.08 -6.47 5.40
C THR A 157 -9.46 -5.90 5.14
N TYR A 158 -9.53 -4.79 4.41
CA TYR A 158 -10.74 -3.99 4.24
C TYR A 158 -11.33 -4.17 2.84
N SER A 159 -12.66 -4.22 2.74
CA SER A 159 -13.37 -4.26 1.47
C SER A 159 -13.21 -2.95 0.66
N GLY A 160 -13.72 -2.95 -0.58
CA GLY A 160 -13.81 -1.74 -1.39
C GLY A 160 -15.05 -0.88 -1.06
N GLY A 161 -16.16 -1.52 -0.67
CA GLY A 161 -17.41 -0.82 -0.31
C GLY A 161 -17.22 0.08 0.90
N SER A 162 -17.92 1.22 0.92
CA SER A 162 -17.76 2.22 1.98
C SER A 162 -18.77 3.36 1.90
N TYR A 163 -18.82 4.13 3.00
CA TYR A 163 -19.43 5.46 3.05
C TYR A 163 -18.41 6.48 2.58
N VAL A 164 -18.77 7.37 1.66
CA VAL A 164 -17.79 8.23 0.97
C VAL A 164 -18.17 9.70 1.05
N TYR A 165 -17.27 10.50 1.61
CA TYR A 165 -17.30 11.94 1.51
C TYR A 165 -16.30 12.43 0.46
N GLU A 166 -16.75 13.34 -0.41
CA GLU A 166 -15.91 13.89 -1.48
C GLU A 166 -15.52 15.33 -1.21
N PHE A 167 -14.23 15.64 -1.31
CA PHE A 167 -13.69 17.00 -1.12
C PHE A 167 -13.91 17.87 -2.36
N ARG A 168 -15.19 18.16 -2.68
CA ARG A 168 -15.61 19.02 -3.79
C ARG A 168 -15.78 20.48 -3.36
N GLY A 169 -15.61 21.39 -4.31
CA GLY A 169 -15.89 22.82 -4.12
C GLY A 169 -14.73 23.64 -3.57
N ARG A 170 -15.07 24.80 -2.98
CA ARG A 170 -14.08 25.76 -2.46
C ARG A 170 -13.63 25.36 -1.06
N LEU A 171 -12.44 25.81 -0.67
CA LEU A 171 -11.88 25.56 0.65
C LEU A 171 -12.80 25.92 1.83
N PRO A 172 -13.47 27.09 1.88
CA PRO A 172 -14.41 27.38 2.96
C PRO A 172 -15.58 26.40 3.02
N ASP A 173 -16.14 26.01 1.86
CA ASP A 173 -17.26 25.06 1.79
C ASP A 173 -16.83 23.68 2.33
N MET A 174 -15.63 23.23 1.95
CA MET A 174 -15.05 21.97 2.45
C MET A 174 -14.84 22.01 3.97
N LYS A 175 -14.39 23.14 4.54
CA LYS A 175 -14.23 23.29 6.00
C LYS A 175 -15.58 23.28 6.71
N THR A 176 -16.59 23.97 6.18
CA THR A 176 -17.95 23.96 6.75
C THR A 176 -18.54 22.54 6.72
N ASN A 177 -18.42 21.83 5.60
CA ASN A 177 -18.89 20.45 5.49
C ASN A 177 -18.16 19.50 6.45
N LEU A 178 -16.84 19.62 6.60
CA LEU A 178 -16.10 18.83 7.60
C LEU A 178 -16.57 19.12 9.02
N SER A 179 -16.76 20.40 9.37
CA SER A 179 -17.27 20.75 10.70
C SER A 179 -18.68 20.20 10.96
N ALA A 180 -19.51 20.10 9.92
CA ALA A 180 -20.81 19.44 10.00
C ALA A 180 -20.67 17.93 10.20
N LEU A 181 -19.78 17.26 9.44
CA LEU A 181 -19.51 15.83 9.62
C LEU A 181 -18.94 15.50 11.00
N HIS A 182 -18.13 16.39 11.56
CA HIS A 182 -17.60 16.28 12.91
C HIS A 182 -18.72 16.42 13.95
N GLN A 183 -19.64 17.39 13.79
CA GLN A 183 -20.81 17.54 14.66
C GLN A 183 -21.80 16.38 14.57
N LEU A 184 -21.85 15.70 13.42
CA LEU A 184 -22.70 14.54 13.18
C LEU A 184 -22.05 13.21 13.57
N ASP A 185 -20.88 13.24 14.25
CA ASP A 185 -20.12 12.06 14.64
C ASP A 185 -19.92 11.09 13.46
N TRP A 186 -19.60 11.61 12.27
CA TRP A 186 -19.37 10.76 11.10
C TRP A 186 -18.29 9.72 11.40
N ILE A 187 -17.24 10.10 12.14
CA ILE A 187 -16.26 9.19 12.72
C ILE A 187 -16.61 8.93 14.19
N ASP A 188 -16.97 7.69 14.50
CA ASP A 188 -17.32 7.24 15.84
C ASP A 188 -16.62 5.92 16.20
N GLU A 189 -17.00 5.34 17.35
CA GLU A 189 -16.46 4.08 17.90
C GLU A 189 -16.65 2.86 16.99
N LYS A 190 -17.60 2.89 16.04
CA LYS A 190 -17.84 1.79 15.07
C LYS A 190 -16.95 1.86 13.85
N THR A 191 -16.27 2.99 13.67
CA THR A 191 -15.35 3.18 12.56
C THR A 191 -14.16 2.23 12.72
N ARG A 192 -13.74 1.59 11.64
CA ARG A 192 -12.58 0.69 11.64
C ARG A 192 -11.47 1.13 10.71
N ALA A 193 -11.81 1.73 9.59
CA ALA A 193 -10.82 2.31 8.71
C ALA A 193 -11.37 3.53 8.00
N ILE A 194 -10.51 4.54 7.88
CA ILE A 194 -10.74 5.69 7.01
C ILE A 194 -9.61 5.74 6.01
N PHE A 195 -9.98 5.81 4.73
CA PHE A 195 -9.02 6.06 3.67
C PHE A 195 -9.26 7.42 3.05
N ILE A 196 -8.21 8.20 2.96
CA ILE A 196 -8.19 9.39 2.12
C ILE A 196 -7.40 9.07 0.87
N GLN A 197 -8.07 9.10 -0.27
CA GLN A 197 -7.50 8.78 -1.56
C GLN A 197 -7.52 10.00 -2.49
N LEU A 198 -6.41 10.23 -3.17
CA LEU A 198 -6.28 11.33 -4.11
C LEU A 198 -5.25 11.03 -5.19
N THR A 199 -5.48 11.58 -6.37
CA THR A 199 -4.62 11.41 -7.54
C THR A 199 -3.94 12.75 -7.85
N LEU A 200 -2.62 12.76 -7.82
CA LEU A 200 -1.80 13.94 -8.09
C LEU A 200 -1.09 13.82 -9.43
N TYR A 201 -0.98 14.93 -10.16
CA TYR A 201 -0.18 15.07 -11.36
C TYR A 201 0.85 16.16 -11.16
N ASN A 202 2.13 15.83 -11.31
CA ASN A 202 3.19 16.82 -11.36
C ASN A 202 3.52 17.13 -12.82
N PRO A 203 3.20 18.34 -13.34
CA PRO A 203 3.44 18.70 -14.73
C PRO A 203 4.93 18.88 -15.06
N SER A 204 5.78 19.17 -14.07
CA SER A 204 7.22 19.38 -14.29
C SER A 204 7.96 18.09 -14.62
N VAL A 205 7.54 16.98 -14.00
CA VAL A 205 8.11 15.64 -14.23
C VAL A 205 7.18 14.70 -15.01
N GLN A 206 5.98 15.17 -15.35
CA GLN A 206 4.93 14.44 -16.09
C GLN A 206 4.55 13.11 -15.43
N LEU A 207 4.49 13.09 -14.10
CA LEU A 207 4.27 11.86 -13.31
C LEU A 207 2.96 11.96 -12.52
N LEU A 208 2.17 10.90 -12.60
CA LEU A 208 1.00 10.72 -11.76
C LEU A 208 1.41 10.05 -10.46
N THR A 209 0.75 10.38 -9.36
CA THR A 209 0.99 9.75 -8.07
C THR A 209 -0.35 9.48 -7.40
N ALA A 210 -0.61 8.21 -7.13
CA ALA A 210 -1.72 7.79 -6.29
C ALA A 210 -1.30 7.93 -4.83
N VAL A 211 -2.10 8.66 -4.05
CA VAL A 211 -1.89 8.84 -2.62
C VAL A 211 -3.02 8.15 -1.88
N THR A 212 -2.67 7.34 -0.90
CA THR A 212 -3.61 6.67 0.00
C THR A 212 -3.13 6.87 1.42
N LEU A 213 -3.89 7.62 2.21
CA LEU A 213 -3.67 7.77 3.65
C LEU A 213 -4.72 6.88 4.34
N LEU A 214 -4.29 5.96 5.19
CA LEU A 214 -5.14 5.02 5.90
C LEU A 214 -5.02 5.27 7.40
N ALA A 215 -6.13 5.56 8.07
CA ALA A 215 -6.24 5.54 9.52
C ALA A 215 -7.07 4.32 9.94
N GLU A 216 -6.44 3.38 10.64
CA GLU A 216 -7.08 2.20 11.23
C GLU A 216 -7.47 2.50 12.67
N PHE A 217 -8.74 2.30 13.00
CA PHE A 217 -9.32 2.52 14.31
C PHE A 217 -9.44 1.18 15.01
N LEU A 218 -8.63 0.99 16.05
CA LEU A 218 -8.58 -0.24 16.81
C LEU A 218 -9.80 -0.32 17.74
N PRO A 219 -10.36 -1.51 17.99
CA PRO A 219 -11.46 -1.69 18.95
C PRO A 219 -11.06 -1.31 20.38
N THR A 220 -9.76 -1.19 20.67
CA THR A 220 -9.23 -0.67 21.94
C THR A 220 -9.30 0.86 22.05
N GLY A 221 -9.77 1.57 21.02
CA GLY A 221 -9.91 3.03 20.97
C GLY A 221 -8.69 3.79 20.43
N GLY A 222 -7.61 3.10 20.08
CA GLY A 222 -6.42 3.72 19.48
C GLY A 222 -6.54 3.88 17.97
N ILE A 223 -5.80 4.83 17.39
CA ILE A 223 -5.69 5.01 15.95
C ILE A 223 -4.28 4.66 15.49
N TYR A 224 -4.18 3.98 14.35
CA TYR A 224 -2.92 3.70 13.67
C TYR A 224 -2.97 4.21 12.24
N THR A 225 -2.06 5.13 11.90
CA THR A 225 -2.03 5.78 10.60
C THR A 225 -0.91 5.25 9.72
N THR A 226 -1.22 4.95 8.46
CA THR A 226 -0.26 4.56 7.43
C THR A 226 -0.48 5.39 6.17
N ALA A 227 0.60 5.62 5.42
CA ALA A 227 0.53 6.42 4.20
C ALA A 227 1.30 5.76 3.07
N ARG A 228 0.66 5.70 1.91
CA ARG A 228 1.18 5.08 0.70
C ARG A 228 1.16 6.09 -0.45
N PHE A 229 2.32 6.26 -1.09
CA PHE A 229 2.53 7.19 -2.21
C PHE A 229 3.13 6.40 -3.36
N GLU A 230 2.37 6.25 -4.45
CA GLU A 230 2.73 5.37 -5.56
C GLU A 230 2.81 6.15 -6.87
N PRO A 231 4.02 6.38 -7.40
CA PRO A 231 4.19 7.05 -8.67
C PRO A 231 3.84 6.11 -9.82
N ILE A 232 2.98 6.56 -10.72
CA ILE A 232 2.54 5.84 -11.90
C ILE A 232 3.01 6.59 -13.14
N ASN A 233 3.79 5.88 -13.97
CA ASN A 233 4.19 6.35 -15.28
C ASN A 233 3.38 5.59 -16.34
N PHE A 234 2.47 6.26 -17.06
CA PHE A 234 1.71 5.63 -18.15
C PHE A 234 2.47 5.58 -19.48
N TYR A 235 3.65 6.21 -19.58
CA TYR A 235 4.46 6.14 -20.80
C TYR A 235 5.09 4.75 -20.93
N THR A 236 4.44 3.92 -21.76
CA THR A 236 4.78 2.52 -22.03
C THR A 236 6.19 2.35 -22.61
N PHE A 237 6.60 3.27 -23.50
CA PHE A 237 7.94 3.30 -24.09
C PHE A 237 8.47 4.74 -24.11
N THR A 238 9.53 5.01 -23.37
CA THR A 238 10.18 6.33 -23.36
C THR A 238 11.16 6.50 -24.51
N SER A 239 11.62 5.40 -25.11
CA SER A 239 12.58 5.41 -26.22
C SER A 239 12.39 4.23 -27.17
N ILE A 240 12.75 4.43 -28.45
CA ILE A 240 12.79 3.36 -29.47
C ILE A 240 13.71 2.21 -29.02
N LEU A 241 14.81 2.53 -28.33
CA LEU A 241 15.73 1.55 -27.78
C LEU A 241 15.05 0.60 -26.78
N GLN A 242 14.17 1.13 -25.92
CA GLN A 242 13.41 0.30 -24.98
C GLN A 242 12.48 -0.68 -25.72
N LEU A 243 11.81 -0.23 -26.77
CA LEU A 243 10.96 -1.08 -27.59
C LEU A 243 11.77 -2.19 -28.27
N VAL A 244 12.91 -1.84 -28.88
CA VAL A 244 13.83 -2.81 -29.50
C VAL A 244 14.33 -3.83 -28.47
N CYS A 245 14.79 -3.39 -27.29
CA CYS A 245 15.21 -4.30 -26.22
C CYS A 245 14.09 -5.22 -25.73
N THR A 246 12.84 -4.74 -25.71
CA THR A 246 11.67 -5.53 -25.31
C THR A 246 11.36 -6.62 -26.35
N ILE A 247 11.43 -6.29 -27.63
CA ILE A 247 11.26 -7.27 -28.73
C ILE A 247 12.34 -8.35 -28.65
N PHE A 248 13.60 -7.95 -28.48
CA PHE A 248 14.70 -8.91 -28.31
C PHE A 248 14.51 -9.79 -27.07
N TYR A 249 14.06 -9.21 -25.96
CA TYR A 249 13.77 -9.94 -24.74
C TYR A 249 12.71 -11.03 -24.97
N ILE A 250 11.57 -10.68 -25.61
CA ILE A 250 10.51 -11.64 -25.94
C ILE A 250 11.04 -12.77 -26.83
N PHE A 251 11.87 -12.43 -27.83
CA PHE A 251 12.50 -13.44 -28.69
C PHE A 251 13.39 -14.42 -27.90
N PHE A 252 14.23 -13.92 -26.99
CA PHE A 252 15.05 -14.78 -26.12
C PHE A 252 14.21 -15.70 -25.22
N ILE A 253 13.09 -15.21 -24.69
CA ILE A 253 12.19 -16.02 -23.86
C ILE A 253 11.55 -17.14 -24.68
N ILE A 254 11.09 -16.86 -25.90
CA ILE A 254 10.53 -17.89 -26.80
C ILE A 254 11.60 -18.93 -27.15
N TYR A 255 12.81 -18.48 -27.50
CA TYR A 255 13.93 -19.37 -27.79
C TYR A 255 14.25 -20.30 -26.61
N PHE A 256 14.38 -19.75 -25.40
CA PHE A 256 14.64 -20.55 -24.21
C PHE A 256 13.47 -21.48 -23.84
N MET A 257 12.23 -21.07 -24.11
CA MET A 257 11.06 -21.91 -23.91
C MET A 257 11.11 -23.17 -24.79
N ILE A 258 11.47 -23.03 -26.07
CA ILE A 258 11.59 -24.18 -26.98
C ILE A 258 12.65 -25.17 -26.48
N ILE A 259 13.81 -24.67 -26.05
CA ILE A 259 14.89 -25.51 -25.50
C ILE A 259 14.43 -26.25 -24.25
N GLU A 260 13.79 -25.55 -23.31
CA GLU A 260 13.35 -26.17 -22.05
C GLU A 260 12.23 -27.19 -22.28
N ILE A 261 11.34 -26.96 -23.24
CA ILE A 261 10.32 -27.95 -23.63
C ILE A 261 10.99 -29.22 -24.17
N GLN A 262 11.99 -29.09 -25.04
CA GLN A 262 12.77 -30.24 -25.54
C GLN A 262 13.45 -31.00 -24.39
N LEU A 263 14.11 -30.26 -23.49
CA LEU A 263 14.79 -30.83 -22.31
C LEU A 263 13.81 -31.56 -21.38
N LEU A 264 12.60 -31.01 -21.22
CA LEU A 264 11.54 -31.60 -20.41
C LEU A 264 11.03 -32.92 -21.00
N PHE A 265 10.90 -33.01 -22.33
CA PHE A 265 10.52 -34.27 -22.99
C PHE A 265 11.60 -35.36 -22.85
N GLU A 266 12.89 -34.99 -22.88
CA GLU A 266 13.99 -35.93 -22.71
C GLU A 266 14.13 -36.42 -21.26
N LEU A 267 14.11 -35.50 -20.28
CA LEU A 267 14.40 -35.81 -18.87
C LEU A 267 13.15 -36.19 -18.05
N ARG A 268 11.95 -35.89 -18.54
CA ARG A 268 10.66 -36.15 -17.86
C ARG A 268 10.68 -35.72 -16.39
N LEU A 269 10.46 -36.65 -15.45
CA LEU A 269 10.43 -36.36 -14.01
C LEU A 269 11.80 -36.01 -13.41
N LYS A 270 12.91 -36.43 -14.05
CA LYS A 270 14.25 -36.07 -13.59
C LYS A 270 14.54 -34.58 -13.76
N TYR A 271 13.82 -33.91 -14.68
CA TYR A 271 13.89 -32.47 -14.90
C TYR A 271 13.64 -31.69 -13.60
N PHE A 272 12.57 -32.03 -12.87
CA PHE A 272 12.19 -31.32 -11.63
C PHE A 272 13.12 -31.58 -10.46
N HIS A 273 14.03 -32.55 -10.55
CA HIS A 273 15.09 -32.76 -9.54
C HIS A 273 16.37 -31.97 -9.86
N GLN A 274 16.49 -31.43 -11.08
CA GLN A 274 17.67 -30.68 -11.48
C GLN A 274 17.52 -29.20 -11.10
N PHE A 275 18.32 -28.76 -10.13
CA PHE A 275 18.35 -27.38 -9.64
C PHE A 275 18.36 -26.32 -10.76
N TRP A 276 19.24 -26.49 -11.76
CA TRP A 276 19.38 -25.52 -12.87
C TRP A 276 18.15 -25.43 -13.77
N SER A 277 17.43 -26.55 -13.94
CA SER A 277 16.21 -26.60 -14.72
C SER A 277 15.07 -25.86 -13.99
N ILE A 278 14.98 -25.99 -12.67
CA ILE A 278 14.02 -25.22 -11.84
C ILE A 278 14.28 -23.71 -11.96
N ILE A 279 15.55 -23.28 -11.88
CA ILE A 279 15.91 -21.86 -12.03
C ILE A 279 15.50 -21.34 -13.40
N GLN A 280 15.73 -22.13 -14.46
CA GLN A 280 15.35 -21.73 -15.81
C GLN A 280 13.83 -21.67 -16.02
N LEU A 281 13.09 -22.62 -15.46
CA LEU A 281 11.63 -22.60 -15.43
C LEU A 281 11.12 -21.36 -14.68
N GLY A 282 11.76 -20.98 -13.56
CA GLY A 282 11.47 -19.75 -12.83
C GLY A 282 11.63 -18.50 -13.68
N ILE A 283 12.73 -18.38 -14.45
CA ILE A 283 12.95 -17.25 -15.36
C ILE A 283 11.84 -17.19 -16.42
N ILE A 284 11.52 -18.30 -17.07
CA ILE A 284 10.48 -18.35 -18.12
C ILE A 284 9.11 -18.01 -17.53
N GLY A 285 8.75 -18.60 -16.39
CA GLY A 285 7.48 -18.37 -15.70
C GLY A 285 7.31 -16.91 -15.27
N CYS A 286 8.30 -16.33 -14.60
CA CYS A 286 8.25 -14.91 -14.22
C CYS A 286 8.22 -14.00 -15.45
N SER A 287 8.92 -14.35 -16.52
CA SER A 287 8.94 -13.56 -17.76
C SER A 287 7.59 -13.55 -18.47
N LEU A 288 6.97 -14.73 -18.64
CA LEU A 288 5.64 -14.83 -19.24
C LEU A 288 4.58 -14.14 -18.39
N GLY A 289 4.63 -14.33 -17.06
CA GLY A 289 3.79 -13.61 -16.11
C GLY A 289 3.96 -12.09 -16.25
N SER A 290 5.20 -11.60 -16.30
CA SER A 290 5.48 -10.17 -16.45
C SER A 290 4.94 -9.59 -17.76
N THR A 291 5.02 -10.34 -18.87
CA THR A 291 4.43 -9.94 -20.16
C THR A 291 2.90 -9.87 -20.09
N GLY A 292 2.26 -10.85 -19.45
CA GLY A 292 0.80 -10.85 -19.24
C GLY A 292 0.33 -9.65 -18.40
N VAL A 293 1.02 -9.38 -17.30
CA VAL A 293 0.72 -8.23 -16.43
C VAL A 293 1.03 -6.90 -17.13
N TYR A 294 2.06 -6.84 -17.98
CA TYR A 294 2.34 -5.65 -18.79
C TYR A 294 1.23 -5.36 -19.80
N PHE A 295 0.65 -6.39 -20.42
CA PHE A 295 -0.51 -6.23 -21.29
C PHE A 295 -1.73 -5.76 -20.51
N TRP A 296 -1.96 -6.29 -19.30
CA TRP A 296 -3.03 -5.80 -18.42
C TRP A 296 -2.82 -4.33 -18.03
N ARG A 297 -1.61 -3.94 -17.64
CA ARG A 297 -1.25 -2.54 -17.37
C ARG A 297 -1.54 -1.64 -18.58
N PHE A 298 -1.25 -2.10 -19.79
CA PHE A 298 -1.52 -1.35 -21.02
C PHE A 298 -3.02 -1.15 -21.26
N GLN A 299 -3.84 -2.18 -21.03
CA GLN A 299 -5.30 -2.04 -21.10
C GLN A 299 -5.83 -1.02 -20.09
N GLU A 300 -5.36 -1.10 -18.85
CA GLU A 300 -5.77 -0.19 -17.79
C GLU A 300 -5.34 1.25 -18.05
N ALA A 301 -4.13 1.46 -18.58
CA ALA A 301 -3.66 2.77 -19.01
C ALA A 301 -4.57 3.38 -20.09
N ASN A 302 -5.03 2.57 -21.06
CA ASN A 302 -5.93 3.04 -22.11
C ASN A 302 -7.31 3.39 -21.55
N ARG A 303 -7.86 2.57 -20.65
CA ARG A 303 -9.14 2.85 -19.96
C ARG A 303 -9.09 4.19 -19.23
N ILE A 304 -8.02 4.41 -18.47
CA ILE A 304 -7.82 5.67 -17.72
C ILE A 304 -7.65 6.86 -18.67
N SER A 305 -6.94 6.69 -19.79
CA SER A 305 -6.76 7.75 -20.80
C SER A 305 -8.10 8.15 -21.44
N GLU A 306 -8.93 7.18 -21.81
CA GLU A 306 -10.25 7.40 -22.39
C GLU A 306 -11.17 8.13 -21.39
N LEU A 307 -11.21 7.68 -20.14
CA LEU A 307 -11.96 8.32 -19.07
C LEU A 307 -11.50 9.77 -18.82
N PHE A 308 -10.19 10.01 -18.90
CA PHE A 308 -9.62 11.35 -18.74
C PHE A 308 -10.00 12.28 -19.91
N GLU A 309 -10.05 11.76 -21.14
CA GLU A 309 -10.48 12.50 -22.33
C GLU A 309 -11.97 12.86 -22.27
N GLU A 310 -12.83 11.93 -21.87
CA GLU A 310 -14.28 12.16 -21.76
C GLU A 310 -14.63 13.20 -20.68
N THR A 311 -13.92 13.15 -19.55
CA THR A 311 -14.23 13.96 -18.36
C THR A 311 -13.43 15.26 -18.28
N ASN A 312 -12.54 15.50 -19.24
CA ASN A 312 -11.56 16.60 -19.24
C ASN A 312 -10.73 16.69 -17.93
N GLY A 313 -10.57 15.57 -17.21
CA GLY A 313 -9.84 15.50 -15.95
C GLY A 313 -10.51 16.19 -14.75
N TYR A 314 -11.82 16.48 -14.83
CA TYR A 314 -12.57 17.06 -13.71
C TYR A 314 -13.13 16.04 -12.73
N ILE A 315 -13.14 14.76 -13.09
CA ILE A 315 -13.64 13.66 -12.23
C ILE A 315 -12.47 12.98 -11.52
N TYR A 316 -12.71 12.54 -10.28
CA TYR A 316 -11.75 11.71 -9.55
C TYR A 316 -11.60 10.34 -10.24
N ILE A 317 -10.36 9.95 -10.55
CA ILE A 317 -10.04 8.66 -11.12
C ILE A 317 -9.29 7.84 -10.07
N ASN A 318 -9.86 6.70 -9.70
CA ASN A 318 -9.22 5.78 -8.77
C ASN A 318 -8.09 5.02 -9.49
N LEU A 319 -6.85 5.20 -8.99
CA LEU A 319 -5.66 4.55 -9.55
C LEU A 319 -5.23 3.31 -8.76
N GLN A 320 -6.02 2.85 -7.79
CA GLN A 320 -5.67 1.72 -6.92
C GLN A 320 -5.38 0.44 -7.70
N LEU A 321 -6.18 0.11 -8.72
CA LEU A 321 -5.92 -1.05 -9.59
C LEU A 321 -4.58 -0.92 -10.32
N ALA A 322 -4.30 0.26 -10.89
CA ALA A 322 -3.05 0.52 -11.59
C ALA A 322 -1.82 0.36 -10.67
N VAL A 323 -1.94 0.77 -9.40
CA VAL A 323 -0.90 0.53 -8.37
C VAL A 323 -0.68 -0.97 -8.16
N TYR A 324 -1.74 -1.75 -7.94
CA TYR A 324 -1.61 -3.19 -7.70
C TYR A 324 -1.02 -3.95 -8.89
N VAL A 325 -1.42 -3.60 -10.11
CA VAL A 325 -0.84 -4.16 -11.34
C VAL A 325 0.66 -3.83 -11.43
N ASN A 326 1.06 -2.60 -11.05
CA ASN A 326 2.46 -2.20 -11.02
C ASN A 326 3.28 -2.93 -9.93
N ASP A 327 2.69 -3.18 -8.76
CA ASP A 327 3.32 -3.98 -7.68
C ASP A 327 3.58 -5.41 -8.15
N ILE A 328 2.57 -6.07 -8.71
CA ILE A 328 2.68 -7.44 -9.23
C ILE A 328 3.76 -7.51 -10.31
N LEU A 329 3.76 -6.56 -11.25
CA LEU A 329 4.80 -6.47 -12.28
C LEU A 329 6.19 -6.31 -11.65
N THR A 330 6.31 -5.45 -10.64
CA THR A 330 7.55 -5.20 -9.92
C THR A 330 8.07 -6.45 -9.21
N PHE A 331 7.20 -7.20 -8.54
CA PHE A 331 7.56 -8.46 -7.89
C PHE A 331 8.02 -9.50 -8.93
N LEU A 332 7.30 -9.66 -10.03
CA LEU A 332 7.65 -10.60 -11.10
C LEU A 332 9.00 -10.26 -11.75
N LEU A 333 9.25 -8.99 -12.03
CA LEU A 333 10.55 -8.53 -12.54
C LEU A 333 11.67 -8.72 -11.51
N GLY A 334 11.38 -8.51 -10.22
CA GLY A 334 12.31 -8.77 -9.11
C GLY A 334 12.74 -10.24 -9.05
N TYR A 335 11.77 -11.16 -9.11
CA TYR A 335 12.05 -12.61 -9.17
C TYR A 335 12.79 -13.00 -10.44
N CYS A 336 12.44 -12.41 -11.59
CA CYS A 336 13.16 -12.62 -12.84
C CYS A 336 14.64 -12.21 -12.74
N CYS A 337 14.92 -11.03 -12.17
CA CYS A 337 16.29 -10.57 -11.91
C CYS A 337 17.03 -11.48 -10.91
N PHE A 338 16.35 -11.93 -9.85
CA PHE A 338 16.92 -12.84 -8.86
C PHE A 338 17.33 -14.18 -9.48
N PHE A 339 16.45 -14.84 -10.23
CA PHE A 339 16.79 -16.09 -10.90
C PHE A 339 17.85 -15.91 -11.98
N SER A 340 17.80 -14.79 -12.71
CA SER A 340 18.83 -14.44 -13.69
C SER A 340 20.20 -14.26 -13.04
N MET A 341 20.27 -13.67 -11.85
CA MET A 341 21.50 -13.52 -11.09
C MET A 341 22.05 -14.88 -10.63
N ILE A 342 21.19 -15.80 -10.17
CA ILE A 342 21.60 -17.18 -9.84
C ILE A 342 22.12 -17.90 -11.08
N LYS A 343 21.46 -17.73 -12.23
CA LYS A 343 21.91 -18.31 -13.50
C LYS A 343 23.25 -17.72 -13.95
N PHE A 344 23.48 -16.42 -13.71
CA PHE A 344 24.76 -15.78 -13.98
C PHE A 344 25.92 -16.39 -13.17
N VAL A 345 25.67 -16.79 -11.91
CA VAL A 345 26.65 -17.53 -11.10
C VAL A 345 27.06 -18.86 -11.73
N GLN A 346 26.16 -19.52 -12.48
CA GLN A 346 26.49 -20.74 -13.23
C GLN A 346 27.57 -20.50 -14.27
N LEU A 347 27.55 -19.34 -14.95
CA LEU A 347 28.53 -19.00 -15.98
C LEU A 347 29.93 -18.83 -15.38
N PHE A 348 30.07 -18.41 -14.12
CA PHE A 348 31.39 -18.32 -13.47
C PHE A 348 32.03 -19.67 -13.13
N ARG A 349 31.32 -20.79 -13.29
CA ARG A 349 31.89 -22.13 -13.09
C ARG A 349 33.03 -22.47 -14.06
N PHE A 350 33.22 -21.71 -15.14
CA PHE A 350 34.41 -21.83 -15.99
C PHE A 350 35.70 -21.55 -15.22
N ASN A 351 35.65 -20.71 -14.17
CA ASN A 351 36.80 -20.52 -13.30
C ASN A 351 36.94 -21.70 -12.34
N ARG A 352 38.08 -22.41 -12.42
CA ARG A 352 38.39 -23.58 -11.58
C ARG A 352 38.21 -23.30 -10.09
N ARG A 353 38.54 -22.10 -9.60
CA ARG A 353 38.37 -21.71 -8.19
C ARG A 353 36.89 -21.66 -7.78
N VAL A 354 36.04 -21.07 -8.63
CA VAL A 354 34.59 -20.96 -8.39
C VAL A 354 33.90 -22.32 -8.50
N SER A 355 34.34 -23.16 -9.44
CA SER A 355 33.83 -24.53 -9.60
C SER A 355 34.14 -25.38 -8.36
N LEU A 356 35.38 -25.32 -7.85
CA LEU A 356 35.77 -26.00 -6.61
C LEU A 356 34.90 -25.55 -5.43
N PHE A 357 34.72 -24.24 -5.26
CA PHE A 357 33.84 -23.68 -4.22
C PHE A 357 32.39 -24.18 -4.32
N THR A 358 31.85 -24.25 -5.53
CA THR A 358 30.48 -24.73 -5.75
C THR A 358 30.35 -26.23 -5.46
N GLN A 359 31.38 -27.02 -5.78
CA GLN A 359 31.43 -28.45 -5.44
C GLN A 359 31.53 -28.65 -3.93
N THR A 360 32.34 -27.87 -3.23
CA THR A 360 32.42 -27.94 -1.76
C THR A 360 31.09 -27.62 -1.10
N ILE A 361 30.38 -26.58 -1.56
CA ILE A 361 29.02 -26.28 -1.07
C ILE A 361 28.08 -27.46 -1.34
N LYS A 362 28.11 -28.03 -2.56
CA LYS A 362 27.25 -29.15 -2.92
C LYS A 362 27.51 -30.39 -2.05
N SER A 363 28.77 -30.68 -1.75
CA SER A 363 29.15 -31.80 -0.87
C SER A 363 28.67 -31.59 0.57
N CYS A 364 28.80 -30.38 1.10
CA CYS A 364 28.37 -30.06 2.46
C CYS A 364 26.88 -29.68 2.58
N ALA A 365 26.15 -29.56 1.47
CA ALA A 365 24.75 -29.08 1.47
C ALA A 365 23.82 -29.95 2.33
N LYS A 366 24.04 -31.27 2.36
CA LYS A 366 23.25 -32.19 3.19
C LYS A 366 23.48 -31.93 4.68
N GLU A 367 24.73 -31.75 5.08
CA GLU A 367 25.09 -31.45 6.47
C GLU A 367 24.59 -30.06 6.89
N LEU A 368 24.74 -29.07 6.01
CA LEU A 368 24.24 -27.72 6.23
C LEU A 368 22.70 -27.70 6.34
N MET A 369 21.99 -28.48 5.53
CA MET A 369 20.53 -28.63 5.66
C MET A 369 20.13 -29.22 7.02
N LEU A 370 20.81 -30.27 7.48
CA LEU A 370 20.54 -30.86 8.80
C LEU A 370 20.80 -29.87 9.94
N PHE A 371 21.92 -29.12 9.86
CA PHE A 371 22.22 -28.05 10.81
C PHE A 371 21.16 -26.95 10.77
N SER A 372 20.70 -26.52 9.58
CA SER A 372 19.64 -25.53 9.43
C SER A 372 18.32 -25.96 10.07
N ILE A 373 17.99 -27.25 10.04
CA ILE A 373 16.79 -27.79 10.72
C ILE A 373 16.96 -27.67 12.24
N MET A 374 18.13 -28.03 12.79
CA MET A 374 18.41 -27.88 14.21
C MET A 374 18.37 -26.41 14.64
N PHE A 375 18.98 -25.52 13.86
CA PHE A 375 18.93 -24.08 14.07
C PHE A 375 17.49 -23.56 14.03
N ALA A 376 16.68 -23.97 13.06
CA ALA A 376 15.29 -23.54 12.94
C ALA A 376 14.45 -23.95 14.16
N ILE A 377 14.66 -25.14 14.73
CA ILE A 377 13.96 -25.57 15.96
C ILE A 377 14.31 -24.65 17.12
N VAL A 378 15.61 -24.39 17.35
CA VAL A 378 16.06 -23.50 18.43
C VAL A 378 15.58 -22.07 18.19
N PHE A 379 15.71 -21.57 16.97
CA PHE A 379 15.27 -20.23 16.58
C PHE A 379 13.77 -20.06 16.80
N MET A 380 12.94 -21.03 16.39
CA MET A 380 11.50 -20.98 16.63
C MET A 380 11.16 -21.04 18.12
N ALA A 381 11.92 -21.78 18.94
CA ALA A 381 11.73 -21.75 20.39
C ALA A 381 11.97 -20.35 20.97
N TYR A 382 13.01 -19.63 20.50
CA TYR A 382 13.25 -18.24 20.88
C TYR A 382 12.16 -17.29 20.35
N VAL A 383 11.70 -17.46 19.10
CA VAL A 383 10.58 -16.68 18.55
C VAL A 383 9.35 -16.84 19.42
N SER A 384 8.99 -18.07 19.80
CA SER A 384 7.85 -18.32 20.68
C SER A 384 8.04 -17.73 22.07
N LEU A 385 9.24 -17.83 22.64
CA LEU A 385 9.55 -17.25 23.95
C LEU A 385 9.44 -15.72 23.94
N PHE A 386 10.09 -15.05 22.99
CA PHE A 386 10.05 -13.58 22.88
C PHE A 386 8.63 -13.07 22.61
N TYR A 387 7.91 -13.74 21.71
CA TYR A 387 6.52 -13.41 21.43
C TYR A 387 5.68 -13.47 22.72
N LEU A 388 5.73 -14.57 23.47
CA LEU A 388 4.93 -14.72 24.68
C LEU A 388 5.33 -13.73 25.80
N LEU A 389 6.61 -13.39 25.92
CA LEU A 389 7.10 -12.47 26.95
C LEU A 389 6.79 -10.99 26.63
N PHE A 390 6.88 -10.61 25.36
CA PHE A 390 6.92 -9.20 24.96
C PHE A 390 5.81 -8.76 23.99
N ILE A 391 4.84 -9.62 23.63
CA ILE A 391 3.72 -9.27 22.74
C ILE A 391 2.97 -7.99 23.16
N SER A 392 2.75 -7.79 24.46
CA SER A 392 2.01 -6.65 24.98
C SER A 392 2.88 -5.42 25.25
N LYS A 393 4.20 -5.52 25.11
CA LYS A 393 5.16 -4.47 25.49
C LYS A 393 5.91 -3.89 24.30
N ILE A 394 6.27 -4.71 23.31
CA ILE A 394 7.16 -4.35 22.20
C ILE A 394 6.42 -4.53 20.88
N SER A 395 6.35 -3.46 20.07
CA SER A 395 5.68 -3.48 18.75
C SER A 395 6.33 -4.48 17.78
N SER A 396 7.65 -4.64 17.85
CA SER A 396 8.40 -5.64 17.09
C SER A 396 8.06 -7.08 17.46
N CYS A 397 7.44 -7.32 18.62
CA CYS A 397 6.95 -8.63 19.06
C CYS A 397 5.44 -8.83 18.84
N SER A 398 4.75 -7.93 18.13
CA SER A 398 3.29 -7.99 17.96
C SER A 398 2.79 -9.19 17.15
N SER A 399 3.64 -9.74 16.27
CA SER A 399 3.35 -10.97 15.52
C SER A 399 4.55 -11.89 15.52
N LEU A 400 4.32 -13.19 15.32
CA LEU A 400 5.40 -14.19 15.22
C LEU A 400 6.41 -13.85 14.11
N LEU A 401 5.93 -13.31 12.98
CA LEU A 401 6.79 -12.93 11.86
C LEU A 401 7.66 -11.72 12.20
N ARG A 402 7.08 -10.69 12.82
CA ARG A 402 7.83 -9.51 13.29
C ARG A 402 8.84 -9.89 14.38
N THR A 403 8.46 -10.79 15.29
CA THR A 403 9.36 -11.31 16.32
C THR A 403 10.55 -12.05 15.69
N ALA A 404 10.29 -12.87 14.65
CA ALA A 404 11.36 -13.52 13.91
C ALA A 404 12.28 -12.50 13.20
N GLN A 405 11.71 -11.45 12.60
CA GLN A 405 12.48 -10.36 11.98
C GLN A 405 13.37 -9.66 13.02
N MET A 406 12.81 -9.27 14.17
CA MET A 406 13.53 -8.67 15.29
C MET A 406 14.70 -9.55 15.76
N LEU A 407 14.46 -10.85 15.95
CA LEU A 407 15.53 -11.78 16.35
C LEU A 407 16.62 -11.90 15.29
N PHE A 408 16.28 -11.88 13.99
CA PHE A 408 17.29 -11.79 12.94
C PHE A 408 18.06 -10.46 12.98
N GLU A 409 17.38 -9.33 13.19
CA GLU A 409 18.02 -8.02 13.33
C GLU A 409 18.95 -7.96 14.55
N MET A 410 18.59 -8.63 15.65
CA MET A 410 19.45 -8.82 16.81
C MET A 410 20.73 -9.56 16.46
N THR A 411 20.68 -10.61 15.62
CA THR A 411 21.91 -11.30 15.15
C THR A 411 22.82 -10.39 14.32
N LEU A 412 22.26 -9.37 13.67
CA LEU A 412 22.98 -8.34 12.94
C LEU A 412 23.40 -7.15 13.82
N MET A 413 23.15 -7.22 15.13
CA MET A 413 23.35 -6.13 16.10
C MET A 413 22.60 -4.84 15.74
N LYS A 414 21.45 -4.96 15.08
CA LYS A 414 20.55 -3.84 14.74
C LYS A 414 19.29 -3.91 15.59
N PHE A 415 19.43 -3.73 16.90
CA PHE A 415 18.27 -3.71 17.79
C PHE A 415 18.42 -2.62 18.85
N ASP A 416 17.28 -2.11 19.30
CA ASP A 416 17.23 -1.15 20.39
C ASP A 416 17.23 -1.89 21.73
N ALA A 417 18.38 -1.91 22.41
CA ALA A 417 18.50 -2.53 23.72
C ALA A 417 17.71 -1.77 24.80
N SER A 418 17.46 -0.47 24.62
CA SER A 418 16.69 0.33 25.57
C SER A 418 15.27 -0.17 25.68
N GLU A 419 14.61 -0.40 24.53
CA GLU A 419 13.22 -0.85 24.46
C GLU A 419 13.02 -2.19 25.19
N LEU A 420 14.02 -3.08 25.12
CA LEU A 420 13.97 -4.39 25.76
C LEU A 420 14.15 -4.29 27.29
N ILE A 421 15.10 -3.46 27.75
CA ILE A 421 15.34 -3.22 29.18
C ILE A 421 14.17 -2.47 29.82
N GLU A 422 13.56 -1.53 29.09
CA GLU A 422 12.36 -0.81 29.52
C GLU A 422 11.15 -1.74 29.61
N ALA A 423 11.02 -2.69 28.68
CA ALA A 423 9.96 -3.69 28.73
C ALA A 423 10.12 -4.59 29.97
N ASP A 424 11.32 -5.12 30.24
CA ASP A 424 11.61 -5.86 31.46
C ASP A 424 13.12 -5.89 31.75
N ALA A 425 13.55 -5.29 32.86
CA ALA A 425 14.97 -5.18 33.19
C ALA A 425 15.67 -6.51 33.54
N PHE A 426 14.92 -7.59 33.79
CA PHE A 426 15.50 -8.90 34.10
C PHE A 426 15.36 -9.89 32.94
N LEU A 427 14.22 -9.89 32.25
CA LEU A 427 13.95 -10.81 31.14
C LEU A 427 14.42 -10.28 29.79
N GLY A 428 14.55 -8.95 29.65
CA GLY A 428 15.15 -8.29 28.52
C GLY A 428 16.66 -8.20 28.64
#